data_AF-A0A7V2LKW8-F1
#
_entry.id   AF-A0A7V2LKW8-F1
#
_cell.length_a   1.000
_cell.length_b   1.000
_cell.length_c   1.000
_cell.angle_alpha   90.00
_cell.angle_beta   90.00
_cell.angle_gamma   90.00
#
_symmetry.space_group_name_H-M   'P 1'
#
loop_
_entity.id
_entity.type
_entity.pdbx_description
1 polymer ?
#
loop_
_entity_poly.entity_id
_entity_poly.type
_entity_poly.pdbx_seq_one_letter_code
_entity_poly.pdbx_strand_id
1 'polypeptide(L)'
;MLLHPQVDDIAKLRQWCPNATIIGRMYRSDSEYSGDIIGDPTAAAHKYHQLVLETPWWNQVDYVQTNNEVSQSPHWVDGEPPTELERLSIYSLEWMKLADQAGYKCAVLAFSVGNPDVKDVDDIDEAMYAWKQVYPAIEYAEDHEHVVLLHQYGASLYDRENSLWHPAAEWYIKRLEEQVLPRLPYKSVKFVVGEYGWDWLIFGEKGGWLHVLGPPTAQQAVDQLAAMSQETQRWRSRIFGYSIFCVGPGGGWELYDIGRDARGGRPLWLLADWYESLEPEPPEPPQPPNGGDMIPEVYDLQGVKQDWDWLVARYGPLEYVPAPVVDGEKYFRLTRVQAQIGPANLKVRTLEEDGSPSQRNVTLHWDGADYHDSGCATMYSSNFIAQMTDSQGYTGFGMGPGAYYWPGDPPTQIGPHASWVCSSLKSDVLNGIGMLSGTNHEGILDLVFQIVEKKPDYQTLEEAMKGEADKRQCISLNPGAALQKQIYADGFVPVENEFDMTWDDKRYMVQKAENLSTGEARVYHCPYGVWFPVEYYVY
;
A
#
# COMPACT_ATOMS: atom_id res chain seq x y z
N MET A 1 -4.43 5.24 15.44
CA MET A 1 -3.89 4.55 16.63
C MET A 1 -4.67 4.99 17.86
N LEU A 2 -4.93 4.10 18.82
CA LEU A 2 -5.70 4.41 20.04
C LEU A 2 -4.86 4.12 21.30
N LEU A 3 -4.73 5.11 22.18
CA LEU A 3 -4.04 4.95 23.46
C LEU A 3 -5.01 4.42 24.53
N HIS A 4 -4.71 3.27 25.11
CA HIS A 4 -5.53 2.64 26.15
C HIS A 4 -7.03 2.54 25.79
N PRO A 5 -7.37 1.98 24.62
CA PRO A 5 -8.73 2.05 24.10
C PRO A 5 -9.73 1.34 25.03
N GLN A 6 -10.97 1.83 25.04
CA GLN A 6 -12.10 1.08 25.59
C GLN A 6 -12.76 0.27 24.47
N VAL A 7 -13.38 -0.86 24.85
CA VAL A 7 -14.14 -1.73 23.94
C VAL A 7 -15.19 -0.94 23.15
N ASP A 8 -15.91 -0.05 23.84
CA ASP A 8 -16.95 0.77 23.22
C ASP A 8 -16.38 1.79 22.21
N ASP A 9 -15.16 2.28 22.42
CA ASP A 9 -14.52 3.22 21.50
C ASP A 9 -14.09 2.52 20.21
N ILE A 10 -13.56 1.30 20.33
CA ILE A 10 -13.22 0.45 19.18
C ILE A 10 -14.48 0.09 18.40
N ALA A 11 -15.56 -0.30 19.08
CA ALA A 11 -16.83 -0.64 18.43
C ALA A 11 -17.42 0.55 17.65
N LYS A 12 -17.38 1.76 18.22
CA LYS A 12 -17.79 2.99 17.51
C LYS A 12 -16.89 3.29 16.32
N LEU A 13 -15.58 3.15 16.48
CA LEU A 13 -14.64 3.38 15.39
C LEU A 13 -14.88 2.40 14.24
N ARG A 14 -15.09 1.12 14.53
CA ARG A 14 -15.46 0.11 13.52
C ARG A 14 -16.80 0.41 12.84
N GLN A 15 -17.76 0.97 13.58
CA GLN A 15 -19.05 1.35 12.99
C GLN A 15 -18.90 2.50 11.98
N TRP A 16 -18.06 3.49 12.27
CA TRP A 16 -17.86 4.65 11.39
C TRP A 16 -16.82 4.39 10.30
N CYS A 17 -15.83 3.55 10.58
CA CYS A 17 -14.71 3.23 9.71
C CYS A 17 -14.51 1.70 9.66
N PRO A 18 -15.41 0.95 9.00
CA PRO A 18 -15.40 -0.51 9.03
C PRO A 18 -14.10 -1.12 8.49
N ASN A 19 -13.44 -0.42 7.56
CA ASN A 19 -12.22 -0.86 6.91
C ASN A 19 -10.93 -0.30 7.54
N ALA A 20 -11.03 0.50 8.60
CA ALA A 20 -9.84 1.10 9.22
C ALA A 20 -8.98 0.03 9.90
N THR A 21 -7.65 0.12 9.75
CA THR A 21 -6.75 -0.61 10.64
C THR A 21 -6.67 0.09 11.99
N ILE A 22 -6.88 -0.65 13.07
CA ILE A 22 -6.84 -0.18 14.45
C ILE A 22 -5.63 -0.77 15.14
N ILE A 23 -4.75 0.12 15.60
CA ILE A 23 -3.64 -0.22 16.51
C ILE A 23 -4.02 0.24 17.91
N GLY A 24 -4.15 -0.71 18.83
CA GLY A 24 -4.41 -0.46 20.25
C GLY A 24 -3.11 -0.45 21.04
N ARG A 25 -2.81 0.66 21.72
CA ARG A 25 -1.61 0.79 22.55
C ARG A 25 -1.92 0.64 24.03
N MET A 26 -1.31 -0.35 24.68
CA MET A 26 -1.28 -0.43 26.14
C MET A 26 -0.30 0.60 26.70
N TYR A 27 -0.74 1.42 27.64
CA TYR A 27 0.06 2.50 28.23
C TYR A 27 0.71 2.05 29.53
N ARG A 28 2.02 2.23 29.60
CA ARG A 28 2.85 2.27 30.81
C ARG A 28 3.88 3.38 30.60
N SER A 29 4.59 3.78 31.65
CA SER A 29 5.63 4.81 31.49
C SER A 29 6.82 4.27 30.70
N ASP A 30 7.41 5.12 29.89
CA ASP A 30 8.58 4.77 29.06
C ASP A 30 9.77 4.32 29.93
N SER A 31 9.90 4.87 31.14
CA SER A 31 10.91 4.44 32.11
C SER A 31 10.70 3.01 32.62
N GLU A 32 9.45 2.54 32.73
CA GLU A 32 9.15 1.18 33.18
C GLU A 32 9.52 0.19 32.06
N TYR A 33 9.03 0.45 30.84
CA TYR A 33 9.38 -0.36 29.67
C TYR A 33 10.88 -0.41 29.44
N SER A 34 11.56 0.75 29.46
CA SER A 34 13.00 0.82 29.25
C SER A 34 13.76 0.06 30.34
N GLY A 35 13.39 0.21 31.61
CA GLY A 35 14.02 -0.52 32.72
C GLY A 35 13.86 -2.04 32.61
N ASP A 36 12.66 -2.51 32.27
CA ASP A 36 12.38 -3.94 32.12
C ASP A 36 13.08 -4.53 30.89
N ILE A 37 13.01 -3.87 29.73
CA ILE A 37 13.66 -4.31 28.48
C ILE A 37 15.18 -4.33 28.63
N ILE A 38 15.75 -3.30 29.26
CA ILE A 38 17.19 -3.24 29.50
C ILE A 38 17.61 -4.33 30.49
N GLY A 39 16.83 -4.56 31.56
CA GLY A 39 17.14 -5.57 32.58
C GLY A 39 17.10 -7.00 32.04
N ASP A 40 15.95 -7.41 31.50
CA ASP A 40 15.73 -8.74 30.93
C ASP A 40 14.66 -8.66 29.81
N PRO A 41 15.07 -8.56 28.53
CA PRO A 41 14.14 -8.35 27.43
C PRO A 41 13.19 -9.54 27.22
N THR A 42 13.60 -10.76 27.58
CA THR A 42 12.75 -11.96 27.45
C THR A 42 11.68 -11.96 28.54
N ALA A 43 12.08 -11.73 29.80
CA ALA A 43 11.12 -11.63 30.90
C ALA A 43 10.14 -10.45 30.71
N ALA A 44 10.62 -9.33 30.17
CA ALA A 44 9.78 -8.19 29.80
C ALA A 44 8.73 -8.59 28.74
N ALA A 45 9.11 -9.32 27.69
CA ALA A 45 8.17 -9.80 26.66
C ALA A 45 7.05 -10.66 27.26
N HIS A 46 7.38 -11.61 28.13
CA HIS A 46 6.38 -12.41 28.84
C HIS A 46 5.49 -11.56 29.76
N LYS A 47 6.07 -10.64 30.53
CA LYS A 47 5.32 -9.74 31.42
C LYS A 47 4.28 -8.95 30.63
N TYR A 48 4.69 -8.28 29.56
CA TYR A 48 3.80 -7.41 28.80
C TYR A 48 2.82 -8.18 27.91
N HIS A 49 3.19 -9.37 27.43
CA HIS A 49 2.24 -10.29 26.80
C HIS A 49 1.08 -10.65 27.75
N GLN A 50 1.38 -11.05 28.99
CA GLN A 50 0.34 -11.38 29.97
C GLN A 50 -0.56 -10.17 30.26
N LEU A 51 0.03 -8.98 30.43
CA LEU A 51 -0.73 -7.75 30.63
C LEU A 51 -1.64 -7.40 29.44
N VAL A 52 -1.21 -7.66 28.20
CA VAL A 52 -2.04 -7.48 27.00
C VAL A 52 -3.26 -8.40 27.06
N LEU A 53 -3.06 -9.68 27.39
CA LEU A 53 -4.16 -10.66 27.49
C LEU A 53 -5.18 -10.32 28.58
N GLU A 54 -4.76 -9.58 29.62
CA GLU A 54 -5.64 -9.07 30.67
C GLU A 54 -6.48 -7.86 30.24
N THR A 55 -6.13 -7.20 29.13
CA THR A 55 -6.93 -6.08 28.63
C THR A 55 -8.22 -6.57 27.96
N PRO A 56 -9.36 -5.86 28.10
CA PRO A 56 -10.62 -6.30 27.48
C PRO A 56 -10.69 -6.06 25.95
N TRP A 57 -9.69 -5.40 25.37
CA TRP A 57 -9.74 -4.87 24.01
C TRP A 57 -8.73 -5.50 23.04
N TRP A 58 -7.75 -6.28 23.50
CA TRP A 58 -6.65 -6.75 22.64
C TRP A 58 -7.12 -7.54 21.42
N ASN A 59 -8.23 -8.28 21.53
CA ASN A 59 -8.80 -9.09 20.46
C ASN A 59 -9.81 -8.32 19.58
N GLN A 60 -9.92 -7.00 19.76
CA GLN A 60 -10.83 -6.14 18.99
C GLN A 60 -10.08 -5.14 18.10
N VAL A 61 -8.75 -5.11 18.20
CA VAL A 61 -7.86 -4.31 17.37
C VAL A 61 -7.11 -5.22 16.39
N ASP A 62 -6.59 -4.66 15.30
CA ASP A 62 -5.83 -5.45 14.31
C ASP A 62 -4.38 -5.67 14.78
N TYR A 63 -3.81 -4.66 15.44
CA TYR A 63 -2.47 -4.73 16.02
C TYR A 63 -2.44 -4.20 17.45
N VAL A 64 -1.60 -4.82 18.27
CA VAL A 64 -1.31 -4.37 19.63
C VAL A 64 0.06 -3.71 19.66
N GLN A 65 0.17 -2.58 20.35
CA GLN A 65 1.43 -1.92 20.71
C GLN A 65 1.58 -1.91 22.23
N THR A 66 2.79 -2.14 22.74
CA THR A 66 3.09 -2.09 24.18
C THR A 66 3.99 -0.91 24.49
N ASN A 67 5.21 -0.91 23.97
CA ASN A 67 6.21 0.11 24.21
C ASN A 67 6.12 1.28 23.22
N ASN A 68 6.76 2.40 23.57
CA ASN A 68 6.78 3.60 22.75
C ASN A 68 8.07 4.35 22.98
N GLU A 69 8.87 4.51 21.93
CA GLU A 69 10.07 5.34 21.96
C GLU A 69 11.11 4.95 23.04
N VAL A 70 11.17 3.68 23.45
CA VAL A 70 12.09 3.20 24.50
C VAL A 70 13.30 2.46 23.93
N SER A 71 14.41 2.48 24.68
CA SER A 71 15.58 1.63 24.44
C SER A 71 16.15 1.74 23.02
N GLN A 72 16.28 2.97 22.51
CA GLN A 72 16.65 3.25 21.12
C GLN A 72 18.15 3.55 20.92
N SER A 73 18.96 3.51 21.97
CA SER A 73 20.40 3.79 21.84
C SER A 73 21.12 2.65 21.11
N PRO A 74 21.83 2.93 19.99
CA PRO A 74 22.69 1.95 19.33
C PRO A 74 24.02 1.74 20.06
N HIS A 75 24.23 2.43 21.19
CA HIS A 75 25.47 2.44 21.94
C HIS A 75 25.38 1.61 23.22
N TRP A 76 26.55 1.18 23.71
CA TRP A 76 26.68 0.32 24.87
C TRP A 76 26.00 0.90 26.11
N VAL A 77 25.22 0.07 26.79
CA VAL A 77 24.82 0.32 28.17
C VAL A 77 25.98 -0.13 29.05
N ASP A 78 26.64 0.78 29.74
CA ASP A 78 27.64 0.51 30.79
C ASP A 78 28.71 -0.56 30.44
N GLY A 79 29.13 -0.64 29.18
CA GLY A 79 30.27 -1.45 28.73
C GLY A 79 30.02 -2.94 28.45
N GLU A 80 28.77 -3.42 28.46
CA GLU A 80 28.44 -4.82 28.20
C GLU A 80 27.44 -4.99 27.02
N PRO A 81 27.71 -5.85 26.02
CA PRO A 81 26.68 -6.31 25.08
C PRO A 81 25.56 -7.06 25.80
N PRO A 82 24.30 -7.05 25.31
CA PRO A 82 23.79 -6.32 24.14
C PRO A 82 23.45 -4.82 24.40
N THR A 83 23.44 -4.01 23.34
CA THR A 83 23.00 -2.59 23.34
C THR A 83 21.51 -2.43 23.67
N GLU A 84 21.03 -1.20 23.87
CA GLU A 84 19.58 -0.99 24.07
C GLU A 84 18.75 -1.45 22.86
N LEU A 85 19.18 -1.15 21.63
CA LEU A 85 18.48 -1.59 20.41
C LEU A 85 18.48 -3.12 20.25
N GLU A 86 19.58 -3.79 20.54
CA GLU A 86 19.64 -5.26 20.51
C GLU A 86 18.70 -5.86 21.57
N ARG A 87 18.62 -5.27 22.77
CA ARG A 87 17.65 -5.68 23.80
C ARG A 87 16.22 -5.43 23.37
N LEU A 88 15.93 -4.29 22.75
CA LEU A 88 14.62 -4.01 22.16
C LEU A 88 14.27 -5.01 21.05
N SER A 89 15.25 -5.44 20.24
CA SER A 89 15.06 -6.49 19.22
C SER A 89 14.71 -7.83 19.86
N ILE A 90 15.44 -8.26 20.89
CA ILE A 90 15.17 -9.50 21.63
C ILE A 90 13.77 -9.46 22.24
N TYR A 91 13.40 -8.35 22.89
CA TYR A 91 12.06 -8.13 23.46
C TYR A 91 10.98 -8.27 22.38
N SER A 92 11.14 -7.54 21.27
CA SER A 92 10.15 -7.51 20.19
C SER A 92 9.98 -8.88 19.54
N LEU A 93 11.08 -9.58 19.28
CA LEU A 93 11.08 -10.93 18.71
C LEU A 93 10.36 -11.93 19.62
N GLU A 94 10.68 -11.93 20.91
CA GLU A 94 10.03 -12.84 21.85
C GLU A 94 8.54 -12.52 22.02
N TRP A 95 8.20 -11.23 22.08
CA TRP A 95 6.82 -10.81 22.21
C TRP A 95 5.96 -11.20 21.00
N MET A 96 6.50 -11.06 19.78
CA MET A 96 5.81 -11.50 18.55
C MET A 96 5.56 -13.02 18.54
N LYS A 97 6.53 -13.83 18.97
CA LYS A 97 6.32 -15.29 19.10
C LYS A 97 5.20 -15.64 20.07
N LEU A 98 5.13 -14.94 21.21
CA LEU A 98 4.04 -15.12 22.18
C LEU A 98 2.70 -14.63 21.61
N ALA A 99 2.70 -13.55 20.84
CA ALA A 99 1.52 -13.00 20.18
C ALA A 99 0.94 -13.97 19.14
N ASP A 100 1.78 -14.57 18.30
CA ASP A 100 1.36 -15.58 17.33
C ASP A 100 0.74 -16.81 18.01
N GLN A 101 1.32 -17.25 19.13
CA GLN A 101 0.75 -18.36 19.93
C GLN A 101 -0.64 -18.03 20.50
N ALA A 102 -0.88 -16.76 20.83
CA ALA A 102 -2.17 -16.28 21.35
C ALA A 102 -3.15 -15.82 20.27
N GLY A 103 -2.72 -15.72 19.01
CA GLY A 103 -3.56 -15.33 17.88
C GLY A 103 -3.80 -13.82 17.73
N TYR A 104 -2.83 -12.97 18.04
CA TYR A 104 -2.89 -11.53 17.73
C TYR A 104 -1.60 -11.03 17.07
N LYS A 105 -1.66 -9.86 16.41
CA LYS A 105 -0.51 -9.24 15.73
C LYS A 105 0.04 -8.04 16.51
N CYS A 106 1.35 -7.85 16.43
CA CYS A 106 2.06 -6.77 17.09
C CYS A 106 2.41 -5.62 16.14
N ALA A 107 2.39 -4.40 16.66
CA ALA A 107 3.10 -3.25 16.14
C ALA A 107 4.33 -3.01 17.03
N VAL A 108 5.51 -3.39 16.53
CA VAL A 108 6.75 -3.50 17.31
C VAL A 108 7.70 -2.32 17.10
N LEU A 109 8.74 -2.27 17.92
CA LEU A 109 9.83 -1.28 17.95
C LEU A 109 9.38 0.13 18.37
N ALA A 110 8.38 0.69 17.68
CA ALA A 110 7.79 2.00 17.99
C ALA A 110 8.84 3.11 18.13
N PHE A 111 9.65 3.28 17.09
CA PHE A 111 10.76 4.24 17.09
C PHE A 111 10.27 5.69 17.16
N SER A 112 11.05 6.53 17.84
CA SER A 112 10.82 7.97 17.90
C SER A 112 11.24 8.65 16.59
N VAL A 113 11.05 9.97 16.56
CA VAL A 113 11.31 10.87 15.44
C VAL A 113 12.70 10.71 14.84
N GLY A 114 13.68 10.25 15.62
CA GLY A 114 15.04 10.01 15.13
C GLY A 114 15.17 8.79 14.20
N ASN A 115 14.27 7.79 14.27
CA ASN A 115 14.56 6.41 13.85
C ASN A 115 15.87 5.87 14.52
N PRO A 116 16.23 4.58 14.41
CA PRO A 116 17.57 4.14 14.79
C PRO A 116 18.60 4.96 14.03
N ASP A 117 19.51 5.62 14.77
CA ASP A 117 20.35 6.67 14.23
C ASP A 117 21.22 6.20 13.06
N VAL A 118 20.96 6.78 11.89
CA VAL A 118 21.81 6.75 10.70
C VAL A 118 22.75 7.95 10.78
N LYS A 119 23.97 7.76 11.27
CA LYS A 119 24.92 8.88 11.34
C LYS A 119 25.13 9.48 9.94
N ASP A 120 25.44 10.77 9.85
CA ASP A 120 25.97 11.40 8.64
C ASP A 120 27.39 10.86 8.41
N VAL A 121 27.46 9.63 7.90
CA VAL A 121 28.71 8.94 7.58
C VAL A 121 28.74 8.61 6.11
N ASP A 122 29.91 8.81 5.50
CA ASP A 122 30.15 8.47 4.09
C ASP A 122 30.07 6.94 3.84
N ASP A 123 30.13 6.13 4.90
CA ASP A 123 30.04 4.67 4.86
C ASP A 123 28.61 4.18 5.11
N ILE A 124 28.03 3.56 4.07
CA ILE A 124 26.65 3.08 4.10
C ILE A 124 26.41 1.92 5.05
N ASP A 125 27.44 1.12 5.34
CA ASP A 125 27.35 0.01 6.29
C ASP A 125 27.36 0.51 7.73
N GLU A 126 28.05 1.64 7.99
CA GLU A 126 27.98 2.38 9.24
C GLU A 126 26.63 3.11 9.39
N ALA A 127 26.07 3.62 8.30
CA ALA A 127 24.77 4.30 8.29
C ALA A 127 23.62 3.35 8.73
N MET A 128 23.66 2.09 8.30
CA MET A 128 22.67 1.07 8.69
C MET A 128 22.99 0.35 10.00
N TYR A 129 24.05 0.73 10.72
CA TYR A 129 24.51 0.04 11.93
C TYR A 129 23.41 -0.11 13.00
N ALA A 130 22.68 0.97 13.29
CA ALA A 130 21.61 0.94 14.29
C ALA A 130 20.45 0.03 13.84
N TRP A 131 20.10 0.05 12.55
CA TRP A 131 19.05 -0.79 11.98
C TRP A 131 19.43 -2.28 11.99
N LYS A 132 20.69 -2.61 11.70
CA LYS A 132 21.19 -4.01 11.72
C LYS A 132 20.99 -4.69 13.08
N GLN A 133 20.99 -3.92 14.18
CA GLN A 133 20.76 -4.44 15.54
C GLN A 133 19.32 -4.92 15.78
N VAL A 134 18.36 -4.45 14.97
CA VAL A 134 16.95 -4.84 15.08
C VAL A 134 16.47 -5.77 13.97
N TYR A 135 17.34 -6.15 13.05
CA TYR A 135 17.04 -7.05 11.93
C TYR A 135 16.34 -8.35 12.32
N PRO A 136 16.73 -9.07 13.39
CA PRO A 136 16.02 -10.29 13.79
C PRO A 136 14.53 -10.07 14.08
N ALA A 137 14.17 -8.90 14.63
CA ALA A 137 12.76 -8.56 14.86
C ALA A 137 12.07 -8.14 13.56
N ILE A 138 12.74 -7.41 12.67
CA ILE A 138 12.15 -6.98 11.39
C ILE A 138 11.91 -8.19 10.46
N GLU A 139 12.85 -9.13 10.41
CA GLU A 139 12.72 -10.40 9.69
C GLU A 139 11.50 -11.18 10.16
N TYR A 140 11.39 -11.40 11.47
CA TYR A 140 10.24 -12.12 12.03
C TYR A 140 8.94 -11.37 11.75
N ALA A 141 8.94 -10.04 11.81
CA ALA A 141 7.76 -9.24 11.50
C ALA A 141 7.31 -9.40 10.04
N GLU A 142 8.25 -9.46 9.10
CA GLU A 142 7.98 -9.75 7.69
C GLU A 142 7.33 -11.12 7.50
N ASP A 143 7.94 -12.16 8.06
CA ASP A 143 7.52 -13.54 7.88
C ASP A 143 6.18 -13.87 8.57
N HIS A 144 5.83 -13.11 9.61
CA HIS A 144 4.67 -13.37 10.46
C HIS A 144 3.63 -12.24 10.43
N GLU A 145 3.64 -11.37 9.43
CA GLU A 145 2.62 -10.32 9.24
C GLU A 145 2.46 -9.41 10.47
N HIS A 146 3.55 -9.16 11.19
CA HIS A 146 3.61 -8.07 12.17
C HIS A 146 4.10 -6.80 11.49
N VAL A 147 3.98 -5.67 12.18
CA VAL A 147 4.29 -4.36 11.59
C VAL A 147 5.33 -3.61 12.41
N VAL A 148 6.19 -2.87 11.73
CA VAL A 148 7.17 -1.99 12.39
C VAL A 148 6.55 -0.62 12.55
N LEU A 149 6.47 -0.14 13.80
CA LEU A 149 5.94 1.18 14.11
C LEU A 149 7.07 2.19 14.25
N LEU A 150 6.84 3.39 13.74
CA LEU A 150 7.73 4.53 13.88
C LEU A 150 6.95 5.84 13.92
N HIS A 151 7.61 6.89 14.38
CA HIS A 151 7.06 8.23 14.49
C HIS A 151 7.75 9.17 13.51
N GLN A 152 6.97 10.07 12.89
CA GLN A 152 7.46 10.94 11.82
C GLN A 152 7.01 12.37 12.05
N TYR A 153 7.95 13.26 12.35
CA TYR A 153 7.65 14.68 12.53
C TYR A 153 8.52 15.52 11.60
N GLY A 154 8.09 16.76 11.32
CA GLY A 154 8.88 17.69 10.51
C GLY A 154 8.79 19.13 11.00
N ALA A 155 9.69 19.96 10.47
CA ALA A 155 9.73 21.40 10.72
C ALA A 155 8.80 22.17 9.75
N SER A 156 8.30 23.34 10.18
CA SER A 156 7.37 24.15 9.39
C SER A 156 8.03 24.83 8.19
N LEU A 157 7.33 24.87 7.05
CA LEU A 157 7.76 25.46 5.75
C LEU A 157 7.83 27.01 5.69
N TYR A 158 7.94 27.74 6.81
CA TYR A 158 7.74 29.19 6.79
C TYR A 158 8.98 30.05 6.45
N ASP A 159 10.13 29.45 6.20
CA ASP A 159 11.21 30.17 5.54
C ASP A 159 11.05 30.03 4.01
N ARG A 160 10.36 31.00 3.40
CA ARG A 160 10.05 31.03 1.97
C ARG A 160 11.27 31.05 1.05
N GLU A 161 12.48 31.24 1.58
CA GLU A 161 13.73 31.11 0.82
C GLU A 161 14.40 29.75 0.99
N ASN A 162 13.92 28.92 1.93
CA ASN A 162 14.45 27.60 2.25
C ASN A 162 13.35 26.54 2.04
N SER A 163 13.25 26.14 0.79
CA SER A 163 12.44 25.05 0.23
C SER A 163 12.47 23.74 1.02
N LEU A 164 11.61 22.80 0.63
CA LEU A 164 11.53 21.34 0.95
C LEU A 164 12.87 20.55 1.00
N TRP A 165 14.00 21.24 0.84
CA TRP A 165 15.36 20.75 0.63
C TRP A 165 16.36 21.30 1.66
N HIS A 166 15.92 22.05 2.68
CA HIS A 166 16.80 22.41 3.80
C HIS A 166 16.99 21.18 4.71
N PRO A 167 18.22 20.84 5.16
CA PRO A 167 18.46 19.68 6.04
C PRO A 167 17.63 19.69 7.34
N ALA A 168 17.33 20.88 7.88
CA ALA A 168 16.43 21.04 9.04
C ALA A 168 14.92 20.95 8.71
N ALA A 169 14.57 20.90 7.42
CA ALA A 169 13.21 20.69 6.89
C ALA A 169 13.09 19.32 6.21
N GLU A 170 14.15 18.51 6.25
CA GLU A 170 14.12 17.12 5.81
C GLU A 170 13.17 16.37 6.72
N TRP A 171 12.03 15.98 6.16
CA TRP A 171 11.07 15.16 6.88
C TRP A 171 11.74 13.85 7.23
N TYR A 172 11.65 13.40 8.48
CA TYR A 172 12.14 12.07 8.88
C TYR A 172 11.52 10.93 8.02
N ILE A 173 10.40 11.22 7.33
CA ILE A 173 9.79 10.32 6.39
C ILE A 173 10.71 10.05 5.19
N LYS A 174 11.38 11.08 4.67
CA LYS A 174 12.40 10.93 3.63
C LYS A 174 13.58 10.12 4.12
N ARG A 175 13.97 10.26 5.40
CA ARG A 175 15.03 9.42 5.99
C ARG A 175 14.64 7.94 5.94
N LEU A 176 13.43 7.59 6.36
CA LEU A 176 12.92 6.23 6.24
C LEU A 176 12.93 5.78 4.77
N GLU A 177 12.39 6.60 3.87
CA GLU A 177 12.14 6.25 2.48
C GLU A 177 13.40 6.18 1.60
N GLU A 178 14.28 7.15 1.71
CA GLU A 178 15.48 7.29 0.86
C GLU A 178 16.68 6.56 1.46
N GLN A 179 16.76 6.44 2.79
CA GLN A 179 17.91 5.85 3.48
C GLN A 179 17.62 4.42 3.93
N VAL A 180 16.48 4.15 4.57
CA VAL A 180 16.23 2.86 5.22
C VAL A 180 15.58 1.85 4.29
N LEU A 181 14.39 2.12 3.75
CA LEU A 181 13.60 1.16 2.96
C LEU A 181 14.35 0.53 1.76
N PRO A 182 15.17 1.28 0.99
CA PRO A 182 15.90 0.71 -0.14
C PRO A 182 17.00 -0.26 0.31
N ARG A 183 17.48 -0.11 1.55
CA ARG A 183 18.62 -0.85 2.11
C ARG A 183 18.22 -1.99 3.04
N LEU A 184 16.98 -2.01 3.53
CA LEU A 184 16.48 -3.16 4.29
C LEU A 184 16.50 -4.42 3.40
N PRO A 185 17.03 -5.55 3.89
CA PRO A 185 16.94 -6.82 3.18
C PRO A 185 15.51 -7.35 3.13
N TYR A 186 14.68 -6.94 4.09
CA TYR A 186 13.27 -7.26 4.26
C TYR A 186 12.43 -6.32 3.39
N LYS A 187 11.99 -6.79 2.21
CA LYS A 187 11.29 -5.98 1.20
C LYS A 187 9.78 -5.98 1.33
N SER A 188 9.22 -6.96 2.01
CA SER A 188 7.78 -7.15 2.22
C SER A 188 7.30 -6.64 3.58
N VAL A 189 8.22 -6.38 4.53
CA VAL A 189 7.86 -5.85 5.85
C VAL A 189 7.10 -4.54 5.72
N LYS A 190 6.03 -4.46 6.51
CA LYS A 190 5.10 -3.33 6.55
C LYS A 190 5.43 -2.41 7.71
N PHE A 191 5.45 -1.13 7.40
CA PHE A 191 5.65 -0.04 8.35
C PHE A 191 4.32 0.67 8.63
N VAL A 192 4.21 1.22 9.84
CA VAL A 192 3.14 2.14 10.23
C VAL A 192 3.76 3.39 10.83
N VAL A 193 3.30 4.55 10.36
CA VAL A 193 3.61 5.82 11.01
C VAL A 193 2.61 6.04 12.15
N GLY A 194 2.93 5.52 13.34
CA GLY A 194 2.02 5.52 14.49
C GLY A 194 1.70 6.91 15.03
N GLU A 195 2.62 7.85 14.84
CA GLU A 195 2.47 9.25 15.17
C GLU A 195 3.10 10.10 14.07
N TYR A 196 2.36 11.07 13.53
CA TYR A 196 2.94 12.11 12.70
C TYR A 196 2.36 13.48 12.95
N GLY A 197 3.18 14.49 12.69
CA GLY A 197 2.74 15.87 12.76
C GLY A 197 3.93 16.83 12.75
N TRP A 198 3.77 17.93 13.46
CA TRP A 198 4.83 18.90 13.63
C TRP A 198 5.36 18.86 15.03
N ASP A 199 6.68 18.98 15.14
CA ASP A 199 7.33 18.98 16.44
C ASP A 199 8.51 19.94 16.49
N TRP A 200 8.38 20.97 17.33
CA TRP A 200 9.50 21.85 17.66
C TRP A 200 10.46 21.22 18.67
N LEU A 201 10.18 20.02 19.20
CA LEU A 201 11.16 19.28 20.00
C LEU A 201 12.43 18.98 19.21
N ILE A 202 12.37 18.93 17.87
CA ILE A 202 13.57 18.84 17.02
C ILE A 202 14.51 20.04 17.23
N PHE A 203 13.97 21.19 17.64
CA PHE A 203 14.71 22.40 18.01
C PHE A 203 14.86 22.57 19.54
N GLY A 204 14.49 21.56 20.33
CA GLY A 204 14.55 21.59 21.79
C GLY A 204 13.45 22.42 22.46
N GLU A 205 12.40 22.81 21.71
CA GLU A 205 11.31 23.63 22.22
C GLU A 205 10.00 22.84 22.31
N LYS A 206 9.30 22.94 23.44
CA LYS A 206 7.92 22.42 23.54
C LYS A 206 6.97 23.37 22.83
N GLY A 207 6.74 23.12 21.54
CA GLY A 207 5.84 23.91 20.71
C GLY A 207 5.06 23.02 19.76
N GLY A 208 3.84 22.62 20.15
CA GLY A 208 2.91 22.00 19.21
C GLY A 208 2.38 23.01 18.18
N TRP A 209 1.46 22.58 17.32
CA TRP A 209 0.90 23.42 16.24
C TRP A 209 0.33 24.77 16.74
N LEU A 210 -0.07 24.86 18.01
CA LEU A 210 -0.57 26.09 18.63
C LEU A 210 0.52 27.17 18.88
N HIS A 211 1.81 26.81 18.91
CA HIS A 211 2.90 27.70 19.30
C HIS A 211 3.65 28.40 18.15
N VAL A 212 3.28 28.14 16.90
CA VAL A 212 3.93 28.79 15.75
C VAL A 212 3.84 30.32 15.88
N LEU A 213 5.01 30.98 15.84
CA LEU A 213 5.26 32.41 16.04
C LEU A 213 4.48 33.30 15.04
N GLY A 214 3.22 33.57 15.35
CA GLY A 214 2.25 34.20 14.43
C GLY A 214 1.58 33.11 13.59
N PRO A 215 0.28 32.80 13.80
CA PRO A 215 -0.22 31.48 13.48
C PRO A 215 -0.32 31.29 11.96
N PRO A 216 0.13 30.14 11.42
CA PRO A 216 -0.42 29.64 10.18
C PRO A 216 -1.94 29.54 10.37
N THR A 217 -2.71 29.88 9.34
CA THR A 217 -4.15 29.65 9.37
C THR A 217 -4.42 28.15 9.55
N ALA A 218 -5.60 27.76 10.04
CA ALA A 218 -5.96 26.34 10.11
C ALA A 218 -5.78 25.64 8.75
N GLN A 219 -5.99 26.37 7.65
CA GLN A 219 -5.72 25.87 6.29
C GLN A 219 -4.24 25.56 6.06
N GLN A 220 -3.33 26.47 6.42
CA GLN A 220 -1.90 26.23 6.26
C GLN A 220 -1.41 25.02 7.08
N ALA A 221 -2.08 24.72 8.19
CA ALA A 221 -1.81 23.50 8.94
C ALA A 221 -2.29 22.23 8.25
N VAL A 222 -3.50 22.29 7.71
CA VAL A 222 -4.06 21.20 6.91
C VAL A 222 -3.21 20.96 5.67
N ASP A 223 -2.79 22.01 4.95
CA ASP A 223 -1.99 21.90 3.73
C ASP A 223 -0.66 21.15 3.95
N GLN A 224 -0.01 21.36 5.11
CA GLN A 224 1.22 20.63 5.42
C GLN A 224 0.97 19.20 5.88
N LEU A 225 -0.03 18.96 6.73
CA LEU A 225 -0.41 17.60 7.12
C LEU A 225 -0.86 16.80 5.89
N ALA A 226 -1.58 17.42 4.97
CA ALA A 226 -1.95 16.88 3.67
C ALA A 226 -0.72 16.54 2.82
N ALA A 227 0.25 17.46 2.71
CA ALA A 227 1.49 17.22 2.00
C ALA A 227 2.27 16.02 2.58
N MET A 228 2.40 15.92 3.91
CA MET A 228 3.02 14.75 4.56
C MET A 228 2.29 13.46 4.24
N SER A 229 0.95 13.51 4.25
CA SER A 229 0.09 12.35 4.00
C SER A 229 0.26 11.88 2.55
N GLN A 230 0.31 12.80 1.58
CA GLN A 230 0.59 12.51 0.17
C GLN A 230 1.98 11.91 -0.05
N GLU A 231 3.00 12.41 0.64
CA GLU A 231 4.35 11.83 0.57
C GLU A 231 4.34 10.39 1.12
N THR A 232 3.72 10.17 2.28
CA THR A 232 3.59 8.84 2.89
C THR A 232 2.90 7.84 1.94
N GLN A 233 1.86 8.29 1.24
CA GLN A 233 1.10 7.47 0.29
C GLN A 233 1.92 6.99 -0.90
N ARG A 234 3.00 7.68 -1.30
CA ARG A 234 3.90 7.21 -2.38
C ARG A 234 4.52 5.85 -2.06
N TRP A 235 4.70 5.56 -0.78
CA TRP A 235 5.28 4.32 -0.28
C TRP A 235 4.24 3.38 0.30
N ARG A 236 2.96 3.48 -0.08
CA ARG A 236 1.87 2.63 0.46
C ARG A 236 2.13 1.12 0.38
N SER A 237 2.94 0.67 -0.58
CA SER A 237 3.40 -0.72 -0.69
C SER A 237 4.24 -1.17 0.50
N ARG A 238 4.87 -0.23 1.21
CA ARG A 238 5.72 -0.43 2.40
C ARG A 238 5.15 0.19 3.67
N ILE A 239 4.44 1.32 3.57
CA ILE A 239 3.84 2.06 4.68
C ILE A 239 2.32 2.03 4.51
N PHE A 240 1.63 1.11 5.18
CA PHE A 240 0.20 0.89 4.90
C PHE A 240 -0.74 1.80 5.72
N GLY A 241 -0.20 2.63 6.61
CA GLY A 241 -1.01 3.54 7.40
C GLY A 241 -0.20 4.56 8.20
N TYR A 242 -0.88 5.63 8.59
CA TYR A 242 -0.34 6.70 9.41
C TYR A 242 -1.41 7.28 10.34
N SER A 243 -1.01 7.91 11.45
CA SER A 243 -1.93 8.46 12.46
C SER A 243 -1.47 9.80 12.99
N ILE A 244 -2.34 10.81 12.91
CA ILE A 244 -2.01 12.20 13.31
C ILE A 244 -1.80 12.28 14.83
N PHE A 245 -0.74 12.97 15.22
CA PHE A 245 -0.48 13.39 16.59
C PHE A 245 -0.84 14.89 16.77
N CYS A 246 -1.87 15.25 17.53
CA CYS A 246 -2.82 14.36 18.19
C CYS A 246 -4.26 14.85 18.09
N VAL A 247 -5.21 13.93 18.28
CA VAL A 247 -6.65 14.24 18.39
C VAL A 247 -7.10 13.78 19.78
N GLY A 248 -7.51 14.74 20.61
CA GLY A 248 -7.97 14.47 21.96
C GLY A 248 -6.92 14.85 23.02
N PRO A 249 -7.32 15.61 24.06
CA PRO A 249 -6.38 16.11 25.04
C PRO A 249 -6.01 15.02 26.05
N GLY A 250 -4.73 14.65 26.11
CA GLY A 250 -4.19 13.77 27.15
C GLY A 250 -2.71 13.99 27.39
N GLY A 251 -2.28 13.87 28.65
CA GLY A 251 -0.86 13.69 28.99
C GLY A 251 0.07 14.91 28.84
N GLY A 252 -0.45 16.14 28.77
CA GLY A 252 0.39 17.35 28.61
C GLY A 252 0.67 17.75 27.16
N TRP A 253 -0.02 17.12 26.20
CA TRP A 253 0.11 17.36 24.76
C TRP A 253 -0.99 18.28 24.20
N GLU A 254 -1.64 19.08 25.03
CA GLU A 254 -2.75 19.95 24.62
C GLU A 254 -2.35 20.96 23.54
N LEU A 255 -1.05 21.27 23.44
CA LEU A 255 -0.49 22.15 22.42
C LEU A 255 -0.46 21.51 21.01
N TYR A 256 -0.62 20.19 20.94
CA TYR A 256 -0.58 19.35 19.74
C TYR A 256 -1.97 18.85 19.32
N ASP A 257 -3.00 19.09 20.13
CA ASP A 257 -4.37 18.59 19.89
C ASP A 257 -5.06 19.38 18.77
N ILE A 258 -5.08 18.83 17.55
CA ILE A 258 -5.72 19.47 16.39
C ILE A 258 -7.26 19.50 16.50
N GLY A 259 -7.83 18.79 17.48
CA GLY A 259 -9.25 18.85 17.82
C GLY A 259 -9.65 20.09 18.63
N ARG A 260 -8.69 20.81 19.23
CA ARG A 260 -8.98 21.99 20.07
C ARG A 260 -9.11 23.27 19.26
N ASP A 261 -10.34 23.79 19.25
CA ASP A 261 -10.67 25.12 18.76
C ASP A 261 -10.42 26.20 19.84
N ALA A 262 -9.16 26.59 20.05
CA ALA A 262 -8.86 27.71 20.94
C ALA A 262 -9.02 29.09 20.24
N ARG A 263 -9.13 29.15 18.90
CA ARG A 263 -8.94 30.39 18.11
C ARG A 263 -9.82 30.53 16.84
N GLY A 264 -10.87 29.74 16.67
CA GLY A 264 -11.82 29.79 15.55
C GLY A 264 -11.42 29.03 14.29
N GLY A 265 -10.29 28.33 14.31
CA GLY A 265 -9.84 27.46 13.23
C GLY A 265 -10.26 26.03 13.53
N ARG A 266 -10.89 25.34 12.58
CA ARG A 266 -11.30 23.94 12.70
C ARG A 266 -10.36 23.02 11.91
N PRO A 267 -9.06 22.90 12.25
CA PRO A 267 -8.10 22.16 11.41
C PRO A 267 -8.46 20.67 11.30
N LEU A 268 -8.99 20.04 12.36
CA LEU A 268 -9.49 18.67 12.26
C LEU A 268 -10.60 18.52 11.21
N TRP A 269 -11.54 19.47 11.15
CA TRP A 269 -12.63 19.42 10.16
C TRP A 269 -12.13 19.72 8.76
N LEU A 270 -11.24 20.70 8.59
CA LEU A 270 -10.63 20.98 7.30
C LEU A 270 -9.79 19.81 6.78
N LEU A 271 -9.12 19.08 7.68
CA LEU A 271 -8.35 17.91 7.32
C LEU A 271 -9.26 16.71 7.00
N ALA A 272 -10.38 16.56 7.72
CA ALA A 272 -11.42 15.59 7.36
C ALA A 272 -12.02 15.91 5.99
N ASP A 273 -12.40 17.16 5.73
CA ASP A 273 -12.89 17.63 4.43
C ASP A 273 -11.85 17.35 3.33
N TRP A 274 -10.55 17.55 3.63
CA TRP A 274 -9.48 17.22 2.68
C TRP A 274 -9.44 15.72 2.38
N TYR A 275 -9.49 14.85 3.40
CA TYR A 275 -9.55 13.39 3.20
C TYR A 275 -10.80 12.95 2.41
N GLU A 276 -11.96 13.54 2.69
CA GLU A 276 -13.21 13.26 1.96
C GLU A 276 -13.19 13.79 0.53
N SER A 277 -12.37 14.82 0.25
CA SER A 277 -12.19 15.39 -1.09
C SER A 277 -11.24 14.59 -1.98
N LEU A 278 -10.44 13.70 -1.39
CA LEU A 278 -9.64 12.77 -2.17
C LEU A 278 -10.61 11.87 -2.92
N GLU A 279 -10.50 11.84 -4.26
CA GLU A 279 -11.21 10.85 -5.04
C GLU A 279 -10.90 9.47 -4.45
N PRO A 280 -11.90 8.59 -4.27
CA PRO A 280 -11.65 7.24 -3.79
C PRO A 280 -10.55 6.66 -4.67
N GLU A 281 -9.44 6.29 -4.04
CA GLU A 281 -8.29 5.84 -4.80
C GLU A 281 -8.74 4.73 -5.74
N PRO A 282 -8.30 4.73 -7.01
CA PRO A 282 -8.42 3.53 -7.81
C PRO A 282 -7.86 2.38 -6.97
N PRO A 283 -8.57 1.24 -6.89
CA PRO A 283 -8.20 0.13 -6.02
C PRO A 283 -6.71 -0.14 -6.16
N GLU A 284 -6.01 -0.35 -5.04
CA GLU A 284 -4.60 -0.74 -5.07
C GLU A 284 -4.42 -1.79 -6.17
N PRO A 285 -3.43 -1.60 -7.08
CA PRO A 285 -3.05 -2.65 -8.00
C PRO A 285 -2.99 -3.94 -7.19
N PRO A 286 -3.73 -5.00 -7.56
CA PRO A 286 -3.67 -6.24 -6.81
C PRO A 286 -2.20 -6.58 -6.63
N GLN A 287 -1.78 -6.80 -5.36
CA GLN A 287 -0.48 -7.42 -5.08
C GLN A 287 -0.32 -8.56 -6.08
N PRO A 288 0.81 -8.66 -6.80
CA PRO A 288 0.96 -9.66 -7.84
C PRO A 288 0.56 -11.00 -7.20
N PRO A 289 -0.46 -11.69 -7.74
CA PRO A 289 -0.89 -12.94 -7.15
C PRO A 289 0.33 -13.84 -7.11
N ASN A 290 0.67 -14.34 -5.92
CA ASN A 290 1.59 -15.45 -5.79
C ASN A 290 1.01 -16.61 -6.60
N GLY A 291 1.46 -16.76 -7.84
CA GLY A 291 1.24 -17.94 -8.68
C GLY A 291 -0.03 -18.00 -9.53
N GLY A 292 -0.58 -16.88 -10.04
CA GLY A 292 -1.76 -16.90 -10.93
C GLY A 292 -1.51 -16.33 -12.34
N ASP A 293 -0.97 -15.11 -12.41
CA ASP A 293 -0.68 -14.47 -13.70
C ASP A 293 0.62 -14.99 -14.29
N MET A 294 0.49 -15.86 -15.30
CA MET A 294 1.61 -16.48 -16.01
C MET A 294 2.70 -15.45 -16.36
N ILE A 295 3.88 -15.63 -15.75
CA ILE A 295 5.13 -14.91 -16.06
C ILE A 295 5.41 -14.97 -17.58
N PRO A 296 5.97 -13.92 -18.20
CA PRO A 296 6.35 -13.96 -19.62
C PRO A 296 7.22 -15.16 -19.97
N GLU A 297 7.12 -15.63 -21.21
CA GLU A 297 8.02 -16.68 -21.68
C GLU A 297 9.46 -16.15 -21.79
N VAL A 298 10.38 -16.84 -21.13
CA VAL A 298 11.80 -16.48 -21.12
C VAL A 298 12.57 -17.29 -22.16
N TYR A 299 13.44 -16.63 -22.93
CA TYR A 299 14.31 -17.28 -23.91
C TYR A 299 15.77 -16.81 -23.76
N ASP A 300 16.70 -17.75 -23.86
CA ASP A 300 18.13 -17.44 -23.86
C ASP A 300 18.65 -16.91 -25.20
N LEU A 301 19.98 -16.70 -25.28
CA LEU A 301 20.68 -16.21 -26.47
C LEU A 301 20.54 -17.13 -27.69
N GLN A 302 20.24 -18.41 -27.48
CA GLN A 302 20.05 -19.40 -28.55
C GLN A 302 18.56 -19.57 -28.90
N GLY A 303 17.68 -18.84 -28.22
CA GLY A 303 16.23 -18.96 -28.39
C GLY A 303 15.66 -20.23 -27.74
N VAL A 304 16.38 -20.84 -26.79
CA VAL A 304 15.86 -21.95 -25.99
C VAL A 304 15.04 -21.37 -24.84
N LYS A 305 13.86 -21.95 -24.60
CA LYS A 305 12.98 -21.53 -23.52
C LYS A 305 13.61 -21.86 -22.16
N GLN A 306 13.60 -20.89 -21.26
CA GLN A 306 14.07 -20.98 -19.88
C GLN A 306 12.93 -20.58 -18.92
N ASP A 307 13.19 -20.68 -17.62
CA ASP A 307 12.29 -20.16 -16.58
C ASP A 307 12.77 -18.79 -16.05
N TRP A 308 11.97 -18.22 -15.15
CA TRP A 308 12.28 -16.93 -14.53
C TRP A 308 13.46 -17.01 -13.56
N ASP A 309 13.62 -18.13 -12.87
CA ASP A 309 14.75 -18.35 -11.96
C ASP A 309 16.07 -18.32 -12.71
N TRP A 310 16.14 -18.92 -13.90
CA TRP A 310 17.28 -18.81 -14.80
C TRP A 310 17.55 -17.35 -15.19
N LEU A 311 16.49 -16.59 -15.50
CA LEU A 311 16.60 -15.18 -15.89
C LEU A 311 17.25 -14.36 -14.76
N VAL A 312 16.73 -14.49 -13.54
CA VAL A 312 17.21 -13.77 -12.36
C VAL A 312 18.61 -14.23 -11.97
N ALA A 313 18.89 -15.53 -12.03
CA ALA A 313 20.23 -16.05 -11.72
C ALA A 313 21.30 -15.54 -12.69
N ARG A 314 20.95 -15.31 -13.96
CA ARG A 314 21.89 -14.85 -14.98
C ARG A 314 22.03 -13.33 -15.04
N TYR A 315 20.91 -12.62 -14.95
CA TYR A 315 20.85 -11.18 -15.19
C TYR A 315 20.62 -10.36 -13.91
N GLY A 316 20.62 -10.98 -12.74
CA GLY A 316 20.38 -10.29 -11.46
C GLY A 316 18.89 -10.06 -11.20
N PRO A 317 18.54 -9.31 -10.14
CA PRO A 317 17.15 -9.01 -9.84
C PRO A 317 16.43 -8.33 -11.02
N LEU A 318 15.25 -8.84 -11.38
CA LEU A 318 14.31 -8.20 -12.28
C LEU A 318 12.95 -8.10 -11.61
N GLU A 319 12.18 -7.09 -11.99
CA GLU A 319 10.84 -6.87 -11.48
C GLU A 319 9.86 -6.88 -12.66
N TYR A 320 8.93 -7.84 -12.63
CA TYR A 320 7.79 -7.88 -13.54
C TYR A 320 6.56 -7.36 -12.80
N VAL A 321 5.98 -6.27 -13.29
CA VAL A 321 4.80 -5.64 -12.69
C VAL A 321 3.61 -5.85 -13.61
N PRO A 322 2.64 -6.71 -13.23
CA PRO A 322 1.42 -6.89 -14.01
C PRO A 322 0.59 -5.60 -14.11
N ALA A 323 -0.09 -5.41 -15.22
CA ALA A 323 -1.07 -4.34 -15.39
C ALA A 323 -2.21 -4.49 -14.36
N PRO A 324 -2.67 -3.41 -13.70
CA PRO A 324 -3.80 -3.47 -12.76
C PRO A 324 -5.13 -3.54 -13.52
N VAL A 325 -5.52 -4.73 -13.98
CA VAL A 325 -6.69 -4.96 -14.86
C VAL A 325 -7.74 -5.82 -14.18
N VAL A 326 -9.01 -5.60 -14.51
CA VAL A 326 -10.13 -6.45 -14.06
C VAL A 326 -10.49 -7.51 -15.09
N ASP A 327 -11.22 -8.55 -14.69
CA ASP A 327 -11.72 -9.59 -15.59
C ASP A 327 -12.46 -8.99 -16.81
N GLY A 328 -12.10 -9.46 -18.01
CA GLY A 328 -12.65 -8.98 -19.28
C GLY A 328 -12.01 -7.69 -19.80
N GLU A 329 -11.13 -7.03 -19.04
CA GLU A 329 -10.40 -5.86 -19.50
C GLU A 329 -9.25 -6.26 -20.44
N LYS A 330 -9.09 -5.49 -21.54
CA LYS A 330 -7.98 -5.66 -22.48
C LYS A 330 -6.77 -4.84 -22.06
N TYR A 331 -5.58 -5.42 -22.16
CA TYR A 331 -4.33 -4.77 -21.77
C TYR A 331 -3.13 -5.31 -22.55
N PHE A 332 -2.03 -4.56 -22.58
CA PHE A 332 -0.76 -5.02 -23.11
C PHE A 332 -0.05 -5.91 -22.09
N ARG A 333 -0.06 -7.21 -22.36
CA ARG A 333 0.70 -8.16 -21.58
C ARG A 333 2.11 -8.33 -22.12
N LEU A 334 3.12 -8.36 -21.26
CA LEU A 334 4.46 -8.82 -21.63
C LEU A 334 4.41 -10.34 -21.80
N THR A 335 4.52 -10.79 -23.05
CA THR A 335 4.37 -12.21 -23.40
C THR A 335 5.72 -12.90 -23.55
N ARG A 336 6.77 -12.16 -23.89
CA ARG A 336 8.09 -12.71 -24.14
C ARG A 336 9.20 -11.79 -23.67
N VAL A 337 10.19 -12.40 -23.07
CA VAL A 337 11.47 -11.81 -22.68
C VAL A 337 12.58 -12.66 -23.30
N GLN A 338 13.48 -12.05 -24.06
CA GLN A 338 14.58 -12.76 -24.70
C GLN A 338 15.93 -12.06 -24.46
N ALA A 339 16.92 -12.87 -24.08
CA ALA A 339 18.30 -12.46 -24.02
C ALA A 339 18.86 -12.21 -25.43
N GLN A 340 19.67 -11.17 -25.56
CA GLN A 340 20.39 -10.83 -26.80
C GLN A 340 21.84 -10.47 -26.48
N ILE A 341 22.68 -10.57 -27.50
CA ILE A 341 24.03 -10.05 -27.53
C ILE A 341 24.20 -9.34 -28.88
N GLY A 342 24.86 -8.18 -28.91
CA GLY A 342 25.00 -7.44 -30.18
C GLY A 342 24.74 -5.96 -30.03
N PRO A 343 24.04 -5.28 -30.95
CA PRO A 343 23.96 -3.82 -30.87
C PRO A 343 23.39 -3.41 -29.51
N ALA A 344 23.98 -2.37 -28.90
CA ALA A 344 23.53 -1.79 -27.64
C ALA A 344 22.14 -1.16 -27.82
N ASN A 345 21.10 -1.99 -27.89
CA ASN A 345 19.76 -1.60 -28.28
C ASN A 345 18.73 -2.50 -27.61
N LEU A 346 17.79 -1.92 -26.86
CA LEU A 346 16.59 -2.61 -26.40
C LEU A 346 15.58 -2.64 -27.54
N LYS A 347 15.31 -3.82 -28.07
CA LYS A 347 14.29 -4.07 -29.08
C LYS A 347 12.96 -4.40 -28.40
N VAL A 348 11.90 -3.73 -28.80
CA VAL A 348 10.55 -4.02 -28.29
C VAL A 348 9.59 -4.21 -29.45
N ARG A 349 8.72 -5.21 -29.35
CA ARG A 349 7.62 -5.46 -30.28
C ARG A 349 6.27 -5.31 -29.59
N THR A 350 5.31 -4.68 -30.24
CA THR A 350 3.91 -4.64 -29.81
C THR A 350 3.03 -5.37 -30.82
N LEU A 351 2.08 -6.16 -30.32
CA LEU A 351 1.15 -6.98 -31.09
C LEU A 351 -0.29 -6.69 -30.69
N GLU A 352 -1.19 -6.76 -31.67
CA GLU A 352 -2.64 -6.78 -31.45
C GLU A 352 -3.08 -8.15 -30.91
N GLU A 353 -4.35 -8.29 -30.56
CA GLU A 353 -4.90 -9.51 -29.94
C GLU A 353 -4.74 -10.77 -30.81
N ASP A 354 -4.86 -10.62 -32.13
CA ASP A 354 -4.68 -11.71 -33.10
C ASP A 354 -3.21 -12.05 -33.41
N GLY A 355 -2.27 -11.36 -32.75
CA GLY A 355 -0.82 -11.53 -32.96
C GLY A 355 -0.28 -10.76 -34.16
N SER A 356 -1.09 -9.95 -34.84
CA SER A 356 -0.61 -9.04 -35.88
C SER A 356 0.17 -7.85 -35.27
N PRO A 357 1.08 -7.22 -36.02
CA PRO A 357 1.79 -6.02 -35.55
C PRO A 357 0.88 -4.88 -35.08
N SER A 358 1.24 -4.26 -33.95
CA SER A 358 0.57 -3.06 -33.44
C SER A 358 1.48 -1.83 -33.53
N GLN A 359 0.93 -0.68 -33.89
CA GLN A 359 1.64 0.61 -33.82
C GLN A 359 1.29 1.34 -32.52
N ARG A 360 2.21 1.35 -31.56
CA ARG A 360 2.04 1.94 -30.22
C ARG A 360 3.32 2.62 -29.75
N ASN A 361 3.18 3.60 -28.87
CA ASN A 361 4.32 4.13 -28.15
C ASN A 361 4.79 3.12 -27.12
N VAL A 362 6.07 2.78 -27.16
CA VAL A 362 6.76 2.04 -26.10
C VAL A 362 7.62 3.04 -25.33
N THR A 363 7.78 2.82 -24.04
CA THR A 363 8.59 3.67 -23.17
C THR A 363 9.93 3.01 -22.83
N LEU A 364 10.92 3.86 -22.52
CA LEU A 364 12.14 3.47 -21.83
C LEU A 364 12.41 4.49 -20.71
N HIS A 365 12.41 4.01 -19.47
CA HIS A 365 12.70 4.77 -18.26
C HIS A 365 14.13 4.52 -17.76
N TRP A 366 14.76 5.53 -17.17
CA TRP A 366 15.90 5.45 -16.25
C TRP A 366 15.93 6.71 -15.36
N ASP A 367 16.71 6.67 -14.26
CA ASP A 367 16.95 7.81 -13.38
C ASP A 367 17.71 8.92 -14.12
N GLY A 368 16.98 9.89 -14.65
CA GLY A 368 17.51 10.96 -15.49
C GLY A 368 16.98 10.98 -16.92
N ALA A 369 16.01 10.13 -17.26
CA ALA A 369 15.19 10.33 -18.45
C ALA A 369 14.38 11.63 -18.34
N ASP A 370 13.98 12.19 -19.48
CA ASP A 370 13.16 13.40 -19.52
C ASP A 370 11.80 13.17 -18.83
N TYR A 371 11.29 14.22 -18.18
CA TYR A 371 9.94 14.20 -17.60
C TYR A 371 8.87 14.30 -18.71
N HIS A 372 7.88 13.44 -18.66
CA HIS A 372 6.73 13.44 -19.55
C HIS A 372 5.41 13.35 -18.77
N ASP A 373 4.59 14.39 -18.88
CA ASP A 373 3.18 14.33 -18.52
C ASP A 373 2.42 13.67 -19.67
N SER A 374 1.93 12.44 -19.48
CA SER A 374 1.47 11.60 -20.58
C SER A 374 0.12 10.93 -20.29
N GLY A 375 -0.69 10.76 -21.34
CA GLY A 375 -1.96 10.03 -21.27
C GLY A 375 -1.82 8.51 -21.31
N CYS A 376 -0.71 7.95 -20.82
CA CYS A 376 -0.53 6.50 -20.74
C CYS A 376 -1.45 5.94 -19.64
N ALA A 377 -2.21 4.89 -19.93
CA ALA A 377 -3.03 4.22 -18.93
C ALA A 377 -2.20 3.49 -17.86
N THR A 378 -0.99 3.03 -18.20
CA THR A 378 0.04 2.66 -17.23
C THR A 378 1.09 3.76 -17.15
N MET A 379 1.28 4.30 -15.94
CA MET A 379 2.32 5.28 -15.62
C MET A 379 3.25 4.70 -14.55
N TYR A 380 4.22 3.90 -14.98
CA TYR A 380 5.20 3.30 -14.05
C TYR A 380 6.17 4.35 -13.49
N SER A 381 6.56 5.31 -14.32
CA SER A 381 7.37 6.47 -13.95
C SER A 381 6.98 7.66 -14.81
N SER A 382 7.17 8.87 -14.29
CA SER A 382 6.99 10.12 -15.03
C SER A 382 8.21 10.53 -15.85
N ASN A 383 9.36 9.89 -15.65
CA ASN A 383 10.60 10.16 -16.37
C ASN A 383 10.87 9.05 -17.40
N PHE A 384 10.58 9.24 -18.67
CA PHE A 384 10.82 8.21 -19.69
C PHE A 384 10.88 8.83 -21.07
N ILE A 385 11.56 8.18 -22.02
CA ILE A 385 11.39 8.51 -23.43
C ILE A 385 10.37 7.56 -24.06
N ALA A 386 9.61 8.04 -25.04
CA ALA A 386 8.67 7.21 -25.79
C ALA A 386 9.05 7.17 -27.28
N GLN A 387 8.92 5.99 -27.89
CA GLN A 387 9.08 5.80 -29.32
C GLN A 387 7.93 4.98 -29.89
N MET A 388 7.36 5.44 -31.00
CA MET A 388 6.33 4.72 -31.74
C MET A 388 6.94 3.50 -32.43
N THR A 389 6.25 2.37 -32.38
CA THR A 389 6.61 1.19 -33.17
C THR A 389 6.32 1.37 -34.66
N ASP A 390 7.13 0.73 -35.50
CA ASP A 390 6.98 0.75 -36.95
C ASP A 390 5.80 -0.12 -37.45
N SER A 391 5.62 -0.23 -38.77
CA SER A 391 4.53 -1.04 -39.36
C SER A 391 4.63 -2.55 -39.08
N GLN A 392 5.78 -3.03 -38.60
CA GLN A 392 5.99 -4.42 -38.17
C GLN A 392 5.88 -4.57 -36.64
N GLY A 393 5.53 -3.48 -35.96
CA GLY A 393 5.30 -3.41 -34.53
C GLY A 393 6.59 -3.30 -33.73
N TYR A 394 7.73 -2.98 -34.36
CA TYR A 394 9.02 -2.89 -33.70
C TYR A 394 9.43 -1.45 -33.38
N THR A 395 10.10 -1.27 -32.25
CA THR A 395 10.92 -0.09 -31.96
C THR A 395 12.24 -0.51 -31.31
N GLY A 396 13.18 0.42 -31.18
CA GLY A 396 14.50 0.17 -30.62
C GLY A 396 15.06 1.38 -29.89
N PHE A 397 15.47 1.19 -28.64
CA PHE A 397 16.15 2.21 -27.87
C PHE A 397 17.65 1.95 -27.80
N GLY A 398 18.45 2.83 -28.41
CA GLY A 398 19.90 2.81 -28.26
C GLY A 398 20.28 2.96 -26.78
N MET A 399 21.05 2.03 -26.26
CA MET A 399 21.46 1.99 -24.87
C MET A 399 22.88 2.55 -24.71
N GLY A 400 23.02 3.58 -23.88
CA GLY A 400 24.30 4.23 -23.62
C GLY A 400 25.16 3.51 -22.57
N PRO A 401 26.35 4.05 -22.23
CA PRO A 401 27.22 3.50 -21.20
C PRO A 401 26.54 3.35 -19.82
N GLY A 402 25.54 4.18 -19.51
CA GLY A 402 24.76 4.10 -18.28
C GLY A 402 23.83 2.88 -18.19
N ALA A 403 23.69 2.09 -19.25
CA ALA A 403 22.90 0.86 -19.24
C ALA A 403 23.68 -0.37 -18.73
N TYR A 404 24.99 -0.24 -18.51
CA TYR A 404 25.81 -1.33 -18.03
C TYR A 404 25.69 -1.54 -16.53
N TYR A 405 25.62 -2.79 -16.10
CA TYR A 405 25.55 -3.18 -14.69
C TYR A 405 26.27 -4.53 -14.44
N TRP A 406 26.53 -4.86 -13.19
CA TRP A 406 27.15 -6.11 -12.74
C TRP A 406 26.14 -6.90 -11.90
N PRO A 407 25.49 -7.94 -12.46
CA PRO A 407 24.62 -8.79 -11.66
C PRO A 407 25.40 -9.36 -10.48
N GLY A 408 24.88 -9.14 -9.28
CA GLY A 408 25.49 -9.66 -8.06
C GLY A 408 26.51 -8.72 -7.39
N ASP A 409 26.84 -7.55 -7.95
CA ASP A 409 27.76 -6.58 -7.34
C ASP A 409 27.29 -5.11 -7.45
N PRO A 410 26.61 -4.56 -6.42
CA PRO A 410 26.17 -5.26 -5.21
C PRO A 410 25.15 -6.37 -5.53
N PRO A 411 24.92 -7.34 -4.62
CA PRO A 411 23.95 -8.44 -4.83
C PRO A 411 22.54 -7.99 -5.23
N THR A 412 22.20 -6.75 -4.93
CA THR A 412 20.92 -6.10 -5.21
C THR A 412 20.93 -5.24 -6.47
N GLN A 413 22.04 -5.17 -7.23
CA GLN A 413 22.12 -4.32 -8.42
C GLN A 413 21.16 -4.83 -9.49
N ILE A 414 20.17 -3.98 -9.79
CA ILE A 414 19.16 -4.17 -10.83
C ILE A 414 19.59 -3.41 -12.10
N GLY A 415 19.20 -3.90 -13.27
CA GLY A 415 19.40 -3.17 -14.52
C GLY A 415 18.72 -1.79 -14.47
N PRO A 416 19.32 -0.72 -15.00
CA PRO A 416 18.90 0.66 -14.72
C PRO A 416 17.66 1.12 -15.50
N HIS A 417 17.07 0.26 -16.32
CA HIS A 417 15.95 0.62 -17.18
C HIS A 417 14.67 -0.17 -16.91
N ALA A 418 13.54 0.48 -17.19
CA ALA A 418 12.23 -0.16 -17.27
C ALA A 418 11.52 0.16 -18.59
N SER A 419 10.63 -0.72 -19.05
CA SER A 419 9.87 -0.54 -20.29
C SER A 419 8.43 -1.03 -20.18
N TRP A 420 7.50 -0.27 -20.76
CA TRP A 420 6.08 -0.61 -20.89
C TRP A 420 5.49 0.00 -22.18
N VAL A 421 4.25 -0.35 -22.51
CA VAL A 421 3.52 0.27 -23.64
C VAL A 421 2.73 1.48 -23.14
N CYS A 422 3.03 2.67 -23.67
CA CYS A 422 2.23 3.86 -23.44
C CYS A 422 1.05 3.91 -24.42
N SER A 423 -0.15 3.62 -23.93
CA SER A 423 -1.38 3.67 -24.70
C SER A 423 -2.60 3.95 -23.84
N SER A 424 -3.80 3.99 -24.44
CA SER A 424 -5.07 4.03 -23.70
C SER A 424 -5.41 2.71 -22.99
N LEU A 425 -4.75 1.61 -23.36
CA LEU A 425 -4.82 0.35 -22.63
C LEU A 425 -3.67 0.30 -21.61
N LYS A 426 -3.95 -0.29 -20.45
CA LYS A 426 -2.92 -0.59 -19.44
C LYS A 426 -1.89 -1.56 -20.03
N SER A 427 -0.70 -1.56 -19.46
CA SER A 427 0.44 -2.39 -19.86
C SER A 427 1.13 -2.97 -18.63
N ASP A 428 1.63 -4.19 -18.77
CA ASP A 428 2.66 -4.73 -17.88
C ASP A 428 3.94 -3.89 -18.01
N VAL A 429 4.81 -4.01 -17.00
CA VAL A 429 6.13 -3.38 -16.95
C VAL A 429 7.19 -4.44 -16.70
N LEU A 430 8.33 -4.32 -17.39
CA LEU A 430 9.57 -4.99 -16.98
C LEU A 430 10.57 -3.94 -16.52
N ASN A 431 11.02 -4.07 -15.28
CA ASN A 431 12.08 -3.29 -14.66
C ASN A 431 13.30 -4.20 -14.40
N GLY A 432 14.50 -3.62 -14.41
CA GLY A 432 15.75 -4.37 -14.36
C GLY A 432 16.40 -4.64 -15.72
N ILE A 433 16.05 -3.86 -16.75
CA ILE A 433 16.61 -3.99 -18.08
C ILE A 433 17.99 -3.30 -18.14
N GLY A 434 18.97 -3.99 -18.71
CA GLY A 434 20.33 -3.45 -18.86
C GLY A 434 21.24 -4.37 -19.66
N MET A 435 22.51 -3.96 -19.77
CA MET A 435 23.58 -4.73 -20.40
C MET A 435 24.60 -5.19 -19.36
N LEU A 436 25.02 -6.44 -19.44
CA LEU A 436 26.04 -7.02 -18.58
C LEU A 436 27.40 -6.36 -18.86
N SER A 437 27.99 -5.78 -17.83
CA SER A 437 29.33 -5.20 -17.90
C SER A 437 30.37 -6.26 -18.26
N GLY A 438 31.37 -5.87 -19.04
CA GLY A 438 32.42 -6.78 -19.53
C GLY A 438 31.98 -7.74 -20.64
N THR A 439 30.75 -7.62 -21.13
CA THR A 439 30.25 -8.40 -22.28
C THR A 439 30.08 -7.52 -23.53
N ASN A 440 29.80 -8.13 -24.68
CA ASN A 440 29.46 -7.41 -25.91
C ASN A 440 27.97 -7.05 -25.94
N HIS A 441 27.54 -6.21 -24.99
CA HIS A 441 26.13 -5.81 -24.79
C HIS A 441 25.18 -6.99 -24.58
N GLU A 442 25.60 -8.01 -23.82
CA GLU A 442 24.68 -9.09 -23.47
C GLU A 442 23.64 -8.56 -22.47
N GLY A 443 22.36 -8.87 -22.66
CA GLY A 443 21.31 -8.47 -21.72
C GLY A 443 19.94 -8.95 -22.15
N ILE A 444 18.92 -8.55 -21.39
CA ILE A 444 17.52 -8.75 -21.74
C ILE A 444 17.06 -7.62 -22.65
N LEU A 445 17.25 -7.81 -23.96
CA LEU A 445 17.13 -6.72 -24.94
C LEU A 445 16.11 -7.01 -26.05
N ASP A 446 15.26 -8.03 -25.93
CA ASP A 446 14.16 -8.29 -26.87
C ASP A 446 12.87 -8.61 -26.11
N LEU A 447 11.91 -7.69 -26.16
CA LEU A 447 10.63 -7.75 -25.44
C LEU A 447 9.46 -7.82 -26.41
N VAL A 448 8.43 -8.60 -26.08
CA VAL A 448 7.18 -8.65 -26.85
C VAL A 448 5.99 -8.39 -25.94
N PHE A 449 5.27 -7.31 -26.21
CA PHE A 449 3.98 -7.00 -25.61
C PHE A 449 2.85 -7.36 -26.58
N GLN A 450 1.78 -7.96 -26.09
CA GLN A 450 0.61 -8.31 -26.88
C GLN A 450 -0.67 -7.91 -26.16
N ILE A 451 -1.65 -7.38 -26.89
CA ILE A 451 -2.97 -7.16 -26.33
C ILE A 451 -3.60 -8.51 -25.98
N VAL A 452 -4.03 -8.66 -24.73
CA VAL A 452 -4.79 -9.82 -24.26
C VAL A 452 -5.98 -9.33 -23.44
N GLU A 453 -6.98 -10.19 -23.27
CA GLU A 453 -8.09 -9.98 -22.33
C GLU A 453 -7.77 -10.71 -21.02
N LYS A 454 -7.87 -10.03 -19.87
CA LYS A 454 -7.70 -10.65 -18.56
C LYS A 454 -8.81 -11.69 -18.38
N LYS A 455 -8.43 -12.95 -18.40
CA LYS A 455 -9.34 -14.05 -18.08
C LYS A 455 -9.41 -14.18 -16.55
N PRO A 456 -10.57 -14.57 -16.01
CA PRO A 456 -10.66 -14.89 -14.59
C PRO A 456 -9.75 -16.07 -14.25
N ASP A 457 -9.02 -15.97 -13.15
CA ASP A 457 -8.21 -17.06 -12.61
C ASP A 457 -9.08 -18.04 -11.83
N TYR A 458 -9.84 -18.88 -12.55
CA TYR A 458 -10.57 -19.99 -11.94
C TYR A 458 -9.64 -21.21 -11.80
N GLN A 459 -9.42 -21.70 -10.58
CA GLN A 459 -8.56 -22.87 -10.32
C GLN A 459 -9.28 -24.19 -10.61
N THR A 460 -10.62 -24.18 -10.57
CA THR A 460 -11.45 -25.35 -10.82
C THR A 460 -12.61 -25.06 -11.77
N LEU A 461 -13.14 -26.11 -12.40
CA LEU A 461 -14.36 -26.01 -13.20
C LEU A 461 -15.56 -25.51 -12.36
N GLU A 462 -15.62 -25.90 -11.09
CA GLU A 462 -16.68 -25.45 -10.18
C GLU A 462 -16.63 -23.94 -9.94
N GLU A 463 -15.43 -23.40 -9.68
CA GLU A 463 -15.22 -21.96 -9.54
C GLU A 463 -15.55 -21.20 -10.83
N ALA A 464 -15.16 -21.76 -11.98
CA ALA A 464 -15.51 -21.18 -13.27
C ALA A 464 -17.02 -21.13 -13.50
N MET A 465 -17.74 -22.20 -13.16
CA MET A 465 -19.19 -22.24 -13.28
C MET A 465 -19.87 -21.28 -12.32
N LYS A 466 -19.40 -21.19 -11.06
CA LYS A 466 -19.94 -20.24 -10.07
C LYS A 466 -19.71 -18.80 -10.51
N GLY A 467 -18.49 -18.45 -10.91
CA GLY A 467 -18.17 -17.10 -11.38
C GLY A 467 -18.94 -16.71 -12.64
N GLU A 468 -19.12 -17.62 -13.60
CA GLU A 468 -19.97 -17.36 -14.77
C GLU A 468 -21.46 -17.27 -14.43
N ALA A 469 -21.95 -18.06 -13.46
CA ALA A 469 -23.32 -17.98 -12.99
C ALA A 469 -23.61 -16.63 -12.32
N ASP A 470 -22.70 -16.17 -11.45
CA ASP A 470 -22.80 -14.89 -10.76
C ASP A 470 -22.79 -13.71 -11.75
N LYS A 471 -21.91 -13.72 -12.75
CA LYS A 471 -21.88 -12.73 -13.84
C LYS A 471 -23.19 -12.68 -14.64
N ARG A 472 -23.85 -13.82 -14.79
CA ARG A 472 -25.10 -13.96 -15.55
C ARG A 472 -26.34 -13.80 -14.68
N GLN A 473 -26.19 -13.59 -13.37
CA GLN A 473 -27.32 -13.42 -12.46
C GLN A 473 -27.99 -12.07 -12.75
N CYS A 474 -29.09 -12.12 -13.50
CA CYS A 474 -29.85 -10.91 -13.85
C CYS A 474 -30.78 -10.42 -12.72
N ILE A 475 -30.92 -11.18 -11.63
CA ILE A 475 -31.88 -10.93 -10.55
C ILE A 475 -31.19 -11.11 -9.20
N SER A 476 -31.20 -10.07 -8.37
CA SER A 476 -30.76 -10.11 -6.99
C SER A 476 -31.91 -10.58 -6.09
N LEU A 477 -31.73 -11.74 -5.46
CA LEU A 477 -32.68 -12.25 -4.47
C LEU A 477 -32.36 -11.63 -3.10
N ASN A 478 -33.27 -10.82 -2.57
CA ASN A 478 -33.21 -10.23 -1.24
C ASN A 478 -34.40 -10.73 -0.40
N PRO A 479 -34.22 -11.79 0.41
CA PRO A 479 -35.28 -12.34 1.25
C PRO A 479 -35.83 -11.34 2.30
N GLY A 480 -35.09 -10.26 2.57
CA GLY A 480 -35.49 -9.18 3.47
C GLY A 480 -36.42 -8.15 2.83
N ALA A 481 -36.39 -8.02 1.50
CA ALA A 481 -37.13 -7.01 0.77
C ALA A 481 -38.65 -7.23 0.83
N ALA A 482 -39.41 -6.15 0.96
CA ALA A 482 -40.85 -6.24 1.17
C ALA A 482 -41.59 -6.83 -0.04
N LEU A 483 -41.21 -6.44 -1.26
CA LEU A 483 -41.80 -6.97 -2.48
C LEU A 483 -41.50 -8.46 -2.62
N GLN A 484 -40.23 -8.88 -2.46
CA GLN A 484 -39.87 -10.29 -2.55
C GLN A 484 -40.55 -11.16 -1.49
N LYS A 485 -40.71 -10.67 -0.26
CA LYS A 485 -41.48 -11.36 0.78
C LYS A 485 -42.92 -11.62 0.34
N GLN A 486 -43.59 -10.62 -0.23
CA GLN A 486 -44.96 -10.79 -0.72
C GLN A 486 -45.04 -11.69 -1.95
N ILE A 487 -44.10 -11.54 -2.90
CA ILE A 487 -43.96 -12.39 -4.10
C ILE A 487 -43.89 -13.87 -3.70
N TYR A 488 -43.01 -14.21 -2.76
CA TYR A 488 -42.89 -15.58 -2.27
C TYR A 488 -44.11 -16.05 -1.48
N ALA A 489 -44.72 -15.18 -0.67
CA ALA A 489 -45.94 -15.51 0.08
C ALA A 489 -47.11 -15.86 -0.85
N ASP A 490 -47.16 -15.25 -2.04
CA ASP A 490 -48.16 -15.51 -3.07
C ASP A 490 -47.83 -16.72 -3.96
N GLY A 491 -46.64 -17.33 -3.80
CA GLY A 491 -46.17 -18.47 -4.60
C GLY A 491 -45.61 -18.08 -5.98
N PHE A 492 -45.12 -16.85 -6.15
CA PHE A 492 -44.48 -16.35 -7.36
C PHE A 492 -42.95 -16.30 -7.18
N VAL A 493 -42.21 -16.15 -8.28
CA VAL A 493 -40.76 -15.90 -8.29
C VAL A 493 -40.45 -14.59 -9.00
N PRO A 494 -39.54 -13.75 -8.48
CA PRO A 494 -39.12 -12.56 -9.19
C PRO A 494 -38.46 -12.92 -10.52
N VAL A 495 -38.74 -12.14 -11.57
CA VAL A 495 -38.13 -12.33 -12.91
C VAL A 495 -37.23 -11.16 -13.32
N GLU A 496 -37.11 -10.15 -12.47
CA GLU A 496 -36.27 -8.97 -12.63
C GLU A 496 -35.90 -8.36 -11.28
N ASN A 497 -34.95 -7.41 -11.29
CA ASN A 497 -34.60 -6.61 -10.12
C ASN A 497 -35.74 -5.64 -9.76
N GLU A 498 -35.79 -5.25 -8.48
CA GLU A 498 -36.61 -4.11 -8.07
C GLU A 498 -36.14 -2.85 -8.80
N PHE A 499 -37.08 -2.02 -9.25
CA PHE A 499 -36.79 -0.75 -9.91
C PHE A 499 -37.68 0.38 -9.41
N ASP A 500 -37.15 1.59 -9.48
CA ASP A 500 -37.88 2.79 -9.15
C ASP A 500 -38.79 3.23 -10.29
N MET A 501 -40.01 3.63 -9.94
CA MET A 501 -40.93 4.27 -10.87
C MET A 501 -41.52 5.52 -10.23
N THR A 502 -41.59 6.62 -10.95
CA THR A 502 -42.27 7.84 -10.50
C THR A 502 -43.57 8.02 -11.28
N TRP A 503 -44.68 8.22 -10.56
CA TRP A 503 -45.98 8.52 -11.13
C TRP A 503 -46.73 9.52 -10.23
N ASP A 504 -47.24 10.60 -10.82
CA ASP A 504 -47.97 11.67 -10.10
C ASP A 504 -47.15 12.23 -8.91
N ASP A 505 -45.89 12.59 -9.18
CA ASP A 505 -44.90 13.09 -8.21
C ASP A 505 -44.64 12.17 -7.00
N LYS A 506 -45.03 10.89 -7.08
CA LYS A 506 -44.77 9.87 -6.06
C LYS A 506 -43.84 8.81 -6.61
N ARG A 507 -42.84 8.44 -5.81
CA ARG A 507 -41.89 7.36 -6.12
C ARG A 507 -42.43 6.03 -5.58
N TYR A 508 -42.30 4.98 -6.37
CA TYR A 508 -42.68 3.61 -6.06
C TYR A 508 -41.48 2.69 -6.27
N MET A 509 -41.41 1.65 -5.45
CA MET A 509 -40.59 0.47 -5.75
C MET A 509 -41.47 -0.56 -6.45
N VAL A 510 -40.99 -1.14 -7.55
CA VAL A 510 -41.76 -2.04 -8.40
C VAL A 510 -40.93 -3.28 -8.74
N GLN A 511 -41.58 -4.44 -8.88
CA GLN A 511 -40.93 -5.67 -9.33
C GLN A 511 -41.92 -6.63 -10.00
N LYS A 512 -41.60 -7.14 -11.19
CA LYS A 512 -42.38 -8.22 -11.84
C LYS A 512 -42.01 -9.59 -11.28
N ALA A 513 -43.01 -10.45 -11.16
CA ALA A 513 -42.87 -11.84 -10.76
C ALA A 513 -43.79 -12.75 -11.58
N GLU A 514 -43.44 -14.03 -11.67
CA GLU A 514 -44.18 -15.05 -12.41
C GLU A 514 -44.41 -16.30 -11.54
N ASN A 515 -45.55 -16.95 -11.70
CA ASN A 515 -45.83 -18.21 -11.03
C ASN A 515 -45.36 -19.37 -11.91
N LEU A 516 -44.38 -20.14 -11.43
CA LEU A 516 -43.76 -21.22 -12.19
C LEU A 516 -44.73 -22.35 -12.58
N SER A 517 -45.83 -22.54 -11.83
CA SER A 517 -46.79 -23.61 -12.08
C SER A 517 -47.92 -23.21 -13.03
N THR A 518 -48.31 -21.93 -13.05
CA THR A 518 -49.46 -21.45 -13.83
C THR A 518 -49.06 -20.56 -15.01
N GLY A 519 -47.86 -19.99 -15.00
CA GLY A 519 -47.43 -18.97 -15.96
C GLY A 519 -48.08 -17.59 -15.75
N GLU A 520 -48.85 -17.40 -14.68
CA GLU A 520 -49.41 -16.10 -14.32
C GLU A 520 -48.27 -15.12 -14.00
N ALA A 521 -48.38 -13.89 -14.49
CA ALA A 521 -47.43 -12.82 -14.20
C ALA A 521 -48.11 -11.70 -13.40
N ARG A 522 -47.37 -11.11 -12.46
CA ARG A 522 -47.83 -9.99 -11.62
C ARG A 522 -46.73 -8.93 -11.51
N VAL A 523 -47.15 -7.68 -11.32
CA VAL A 523 -46.28 -6.55 -11.00
C VAL A 523 -46.59 -6.10 -9.59
N TYR A 524 -45.66 -6.32 -8.68
CA TYR A 524 -45.76 -5.90 -7.29
C TYR A 524 -45.22 -4.49 -7.13
N HIS A 525 -45.85 -3.68 -6.27
CA HIS A 525 -45.39 -2.34 -5.98
C HIS A 525 -45.72 -1.86 -4.56
N CYS A 526 -44.94 -0.89 -4.07
CA CYS A 526 -45.28 -0.10 -2.88
C CYS A 526 -44.72 1.33 -3.02
N PRO A 527 -45.28 2.35 -2.32
CA PRO A 527 -44.67 3.66 -2.28
C PRO A 527 -43.27 3.60 -1.65
N TYR A 528 -42.32 4.36 -2.19
CA TYR A 528 -40.95 4.36 -1.69
C TYR A 528 -40.89 4.81 -0.23
N GLY A 529 -40.25 4.02 0.64
CA GLY A 529 -40.20 4.25 2.09
C GLY A 529 -41.43 3.75 2.86
N VAL A 530 -42.48 3.29 2.17
CA VAL A 530 -43.68 2.65 2.77
C VAL A 530 -43.71 1.21 2.29
N TRP A 531 -43.02 0.35 3.03
CA TRP A 531 -42.79 -1.04 2.64
C TRP A 531 -44.01 -1.96 2.81
N PHE A 532 -45.07 -1.49 3.46
CA PHE A 532 -46.34 -2.21 3.60
C PHE A 532 -47.54 -1.26 3.60
N PRO A 533 -48.69 -1.66 3.01
CA PRO A 533 -48.91 -2.92 2.29
C PRO A 533 -48.20 -2.96 0.92
N VAL A 534 -47.87 -4.16 0.45
CA VAL A 534 -47.45 -4.40 -0.95
C VAL A 534 -48.69 -4.77 -1.75
N GLU A 535 -48.88 -4.08 -2.86
CA GLU A 535 -49.99 -4.32 -3.79
C GLU A 535 -49.46 -4.93 -5.09
N TYR A 536 -50.35 -5.48 -5.92
CA TYR A 536 -49.97 -6.01 -7.23
C TYR A 536 -51.03 -5.78 -8.30
N TYR A 537 -50.58 -5.75 -9.54
CA TYR A 537 -51.40 -5.87 -10.73
C TYR A 537 -51.12 -7.21 -11.41
N VAL A 538 -52.16 -7.86 -11.93
CA VAL A 538 -52.00 -8.99 -12.84
C VAL A 538 -51.57 -8.43 -14.20
N TYR A 539 -50.53 -9.03 -14.79
CA TYR A 539 -49.95 -8.62 -16.07
C TYR A 539 -50.89 -8.88 -17.24
#